data_AF-A0A1X0MYT6-F1
#
_entry.id   AF-A0A1X0MYT6-F1
#
_cell.length_a   1.000
_cell.length_b   1.000
_cell.length_c   1.000
_cell.angle_alpha   90.00
_cell.angle_beta   90.00
_cell.angle_gamma   90.00
#
_symmetry.space_group_name_H-M   'P 1'
#
loop_
_entity.id
_entity.type
_entity.pdbx_description
1 polymer ?
#
loop_
_entity_poly.entity_id
_entity_poly.type
_entity_poly.pdbx_seq_one_letter_code
_entity_poly.pdbx_strand_id
1 'polypeptide(L)' 'MRLDRTSFGKRLGTYSSAISLPAQPVVEGRLLRMVGLTLEAEGLRAAMGSRCVVINGDSHH' A
#
# COMPACT_ATOMS: atom_id res chain seq x y z
N MET A 1 14.11 10.17 38.25
CA MET A 1 14.23 9.52 36.92
C MET A 1 13.85 10.56 35.87
N ARG A 2 14.81 11.05 35.09
CA ARG A 2 14.58 12.07 34.05
C ARG A 2 14.40 11.33 32.72
N LEU A 3 13.22 11.43 32.09
CA LEU A 3 13.03 10.88 30.76
C LEU A 3 13.60 11.84 29.73
N ASP A 4 14.67 11.43 29.05
CA ASP A 4 15.17 12.16 27.89
C ASP A 4 14.15 12.10 26.75
N ARG A 5 13.68 13.27 26.32
CA ARG A 5 12.72 13.39 25.23
C ARG A 5 13.43 13.12 23.91
N THR A 6 12.98 12.10 23.19
CA THR A 6 13.40 11.88 21.80
C THR A 6 12.88 13.00 20.92
N SER A 7 13.75 13.57 20.09
CA SER A 7 13.33 14.62 19.15
C SER A 7 12.35 14.05 18.12
N PHE A 8 11.44 14.88 17.62
CA PHE A 8 10.54 14.49 16.53
C PHE A 8 11.30 14.03 15.29
N GLY A 9 12.40 14.71 14.94
CA GLY A 9 13.26 14.30 13.84
C GLY A 9 13.81 12.88 14.00
N LYS A 10 14.24 12.51 15.22
CA LYS A 10 14.72 11.14 15.50
C LYS A 10 13.59 10.10 15.41
N ARG A 11 12.38 10.46 15.85
CA ARG A 11 11.19 9.58 15.77
C ARG A 11 10.68 9.42 14.35
N LEU A 12 10.74 10.47 13.53
CA LEU A 12 10.27 10.45 12.15
C LEU A 12 11.32 9.86 11.20
N GLY A 13 12.60 9.99 11.52
CA GLY A 13 13.70 9.45 10.71
C GLY A 13 13.62 7.95 10.47
N THR A 14 12.99 7.19 11.39
CA THR A 14 12.77 5.74 11.21
C THR A 14 11.81 5.39 10.07
N TYR A 15 11.00 6.34 9.60
CA TYR A 15 10.06 6.13 8.48
C TYR A 15 10.65 6.48 7.12
N SER A 16 11.92 6.92 7.04
CA SER A 16 12.53 7.34 5.79
C SER A 16 12.55 6.26 4.71
N SER A 17 12.62 4.98 5.08
CA SER A 17 12.53 3.86 4.13
C SER A 17 11.08 3.59 3.69
N ALA A 18 10.11 3.80 4.57
CA ALA A 18 8.69 3.57 4.28
C ALA A 18 8.13 4.57 3.25
N ILE A 19 8.73 5.75 3.14
CA ILE A 19 8.37 6.76 2.12
C ILE A 19 9.07 6.53 0.78
N SER A 20 10.00 5.57 0.68
CA SER A 20 10.63 5.17 -0.58
C SER A 20 9.70 4.25 -1.37
N LEU A 21 8.62 4.82 -1.89
CA LEU A 21 7.63 4.11 -2.69
C LEU A 21 8.05 4.11 -4.18
N PRO A 22 7.79 3.01 -4.92
CA PRO A 22 7.93 3.04 -6.37
C PRO A 22 6.95 4.06 -6.97
N ALA A 23 7.39 4.80 -7.98
CA ALA A 23 6.64 5.90 -8.57
C ALA A 23 5.33 5.46 -9.27
N GLN A 24 5.21 4.19 -9.65
CA GLN A 24 4.04 3.58 -10.26
C GLN A 24 3.82 2.17 -9.71
N PRO A 25 2.58 1.63 -9.77
CA PRO A 25 2.34 0.22 -9.49
C PRO A 25 3.24 -0.62 -10.40
N VAL A 26 4.04 -1.51 -9.80
CA VAL A 26 4.95 -2.37 -10.58
C VAL A 26 4.16 -3.31 -11.51
N VAL A 27 2.89 -3.56 -11.18
CA VAL A 27 1.97 -4.43 -11.91
C VAL A 27 0.55 -3.88 -11.78
N GLU A 28 -0.22 -3.93 -12.87
CA GLU A 28 -1.63 -3.56 -12.92
C GLU A 28 -2.49 -4.70 -13.50
N GLY A 29 -3.80 -4.67 -13.24
CA GLY A 29 -4.76 -5.64 -13.73
C GLY A 29 -6.18 -5.10 -13.59
N ARG A 30 -7.18 -5.91 -13.91
CA ARG A 30 -8.59 -5.54 -13.76
C ARG A 30 -9.35 -6.56 -12.92
N LEU A 31 -10.31 -6.07 -12.15
CA LEU A 31 -11.28 -6.93 -11.48
C LEU A 31 -12.20 -7.56 -12.53
N LEU A 32 -12.35 -8.88 -12.45
CA LEU A 32 -13.27 -9.66 -13.27
C LEU A 32 -14.65 -9.76 -12.62
N ARG A 33 -14.67 -10.21 -11.35
CA ARG A 33 -15.89 -10.39 -10.58
C ARG A 33 -15.64 -10.45 -9.08
N MET A 34 -16.70 -10.21 -8.33
CA MET A 34 -16.78 -10.51 -6.90
C MET A 34 -17.48 -11.85 -6.70
N VAL A 35 -16.92 -12.70 -5.85
CA VAL A 35 -17.52 -13.97 -5.44
C VAL A 35 -17.58 -13.99 -3.91
N GLY A 36 -18.68 -13.46 -3.35
CA GLY A 36 -18.80 -13.27 -1.91
C GLY A 36 -17.76 -12.27 -1.39
N LEU A 37 -16.83 -12.75 -0.55
CA LEU A 37 -15.75 -11.93 0.04
C LEU A 37 -14.45 -11.94 -0.76
N THR A 38 -14.38 -12.71 -1.85
CA THR A 38 -13.18 -12.81 -2.68
C THR A 38 -13.34 -12.03 -3.99
N LEU A 39 -12.22 -11.49 -4.47
CA LEU A 39 -12.12 -10.78 -5.75
C LEU A 39 -11.32 -11.62 -6.73
N GLU A 40 -11.85 -11.80 -7.93
CA GLU A 40 -11.11 -12.37 -9.05
C GLU A 40 -10.61 -11.23 -9.93
N ALA A 41 -9.33 -11.31 -10.30
CA ALA A 41 -8.65 -10.31 -11.10
C ALA A 41 -7.74 -10.98 -12.13
N GLU A 42 -7.55 -10.31 -13.26
CA GLU A 42 -6.68 -10.76 -14.34
C GLU A 42 -5.72 -9.67 -14.80
N GLY A 43 -4.72 -10.06 -15.59
CA GLY A 43 -3.73 -9.13 -16.14
C GLY A 43 -2.58 -8.79 -15.19
N LEU A 44 -2.64 -9.21 -13.92
CA LEU A 44 -1.57 -9.02 -12.95
C LEU A 44 -0.82 -10.31 -12.59
N ARG A 45 0.48 -10.17 -12.28
CA ARG A 45 1.32 -11.21 -11.67
C ARG A 45 1.85 -10.69 -10.33
N ALA A 46 1.26 -11.13 -9.23
CA ALA A 46 1.70 -10.80 -7.88
C ALA A 46 2.08 -12.08 -7.12
N ALA A 47 3.00 -11.97 -6.15
CA ALA A 47 3.30 -13.10 -5.27
C ALA A 47 2.09 -13.40 -4.37
N MET A 48 1.90 -14.67 -4.01
CA MET A 48 0.85 -15.06 -3.05
C MET A 48 1.04 -14.29 -1.73
N GLY A 49 -0.05 -13.72 -1.21
CA GLY A 49 -0.03 -12.88 0.00
C GLY A 49 0.42 -11.42 -0.21
N SER A 50 0.73 -11.01 -1.44
CA SER A 50 1.00 -9.61 -1.75
C SER A 50 -0.22 -8.74 -1.47
N ARG A 51 0.02 -7.50 -1.00
CA ARG A 51 -1.02 -6.49 -0.83
C ARG A 51 -1.33 -5.84 -2.18
N CYS A 52 -2.57 -5.93 -2.63
CA CYS A 52 -3.07 -5.22 -3.79
C CYS A 52 -3.90 -4.00 -3.36
N VAL A 53 -3.91 -2.95 -4.18
CA VAL A 53 -4.81 -1.79 -4.03
C VAL A 53 -5.93 -1.93 -5.05
N VAL A 54 -7.18 -1.84 -4.59
CA VAL A 54 -8.35 -1.82 -5.48
C VAL A 54 -8.72 -0.37 -5.74
N ILE A 55 -8.70 0.03 -7.00
CA ILE A 55 -9.03 1.39 -7.44
C ILE A 55 -10.46 1.36 -8.00
N ASN A 56 -11.35 2.16 -7.42
CA ASN A 56 -12.69 2.39 -7.95
C ASN A 56 -12.71 3.74 -8.67
N GLY A 57 -13.44 3.84 -9.79
CA GLY A 57 -13.56 5.07 -10.58
C GLY A 57 -14.32 6.19 -9.87
N ASP A 58 -15.01 5.91 -8.77
CA ASP A 58 -15.73 6.91 -7.98
C ASP A 58 -14.75 7.71 -7.11
N SER A 59 -14.06 8.66 -7.75
CA SER A 59 -13.13 9.58 -7.12
C SER A 59 -13.89 10.79 -6.59
N HIS A 60 -14.37 10.76 -5.34
CA HIS A 60 -14.68 12.00 -4.64
C HIS A 60 -13.35 12.63 -4.22
N HIS A 61 -13.01 13.75 -4.87
CA HIS A 61 -11.93 14.65 -4.46
C HIS A 61 -12.17 15.21 -3.06
#